data_AF-A0A7L4MRB5-F1
#
_entry.id   AF-A0A7L4MRB5-F1
#
_cell.length_a   1.000
_cell.length_b   1.000
_cell.length_c   1.000
_cell.angle_alpha   90.00
_cell.angle_beta   90.00
_cell.angle_gamma   90.00
#
_symmetry.space_group_name_H-M   'P 1'
#
loop_
_entity.id
_entity.type
_entity.pdbx_description
1 polymer ?
#
loop_
_entity_poly.entity_id
_entity_poly.type
_entity_poly.pdbx_seq_one_letter_code
_entity_poly.pdbx_strand_id
1 'polypeptide(L)' 'DSWWAVGVARESVQKKGYTHLNPEGGIWAVEHFYGQFMSVPSPYTVLPQSLLPRRILVCLDCTQGLVTFLNADTGVQIF' A
#
# COMPACT_ATOMS: atom_id res chain seq x y z
N ASP A 1 0.92 19.49 -1.75
CA ASP A 1 -0.06 18.55 -2.33
C ASP A 1 0.64 17.51 -3.18
N SER A 2 1.04 16.41 -2.57
CA SER A 2 1.77 15.33 -3.25
C SER A 2 1.03 14.02 -3.03
N TRP A 3 0.69 13.35 -4.13
CA TRP A 3 0.06 12.03 -4.10
C TRP A 3 1.04 11.00 -4.62
N TRP A 4 1.07 9.85 -3.96
CA TRP A 4 1.88 8.72 -4.38
C TRP A 4 1.23 7.43 -3.91
N ALA A 5 1.54 6.34 -4.61
CA ALA A 5 1.18 4.99 -4.21
C ALA A 5 2.36 4.06 -4.48
N VAL A 6 2.51 3.02 -3.68
CA VAL A 6 3.51 1.97 -3.86
C VAL A 6 2.90 0.62 -3.52
N GLY A 7 3.27 -0.43 -4.26
CA GLY A 7 2.64 -1.73 -4.10
C GLY A 7 3.22 -2.84 -4.96
N VAL A 8 2.53 -3.97 -4.91
CA VAL A 8 2.78 -5.17 -5.70
C VAL A 8 1.53 -5.44 -6.53
N ALA A 9 1.72 -5.80 -7.80
CA ALA A 9 0.64 -6.21 -8.68
C ALA A 9 0.93 -7.59 -9.27
N ARG A 10 -0.11 -8.38 -9.49
CA ARG A 10 -0.01 -9.60 -10.30
C ARG A 10 0.38 -9.22 -11.73
N GLU A 11 1.21 -10.03 -12.36
CA GLU A 11 1.60 -9.84 -13.76
C GLU A 11 0.38 -9.75 -14.71
N SER A 12 -0.65 -10.53 -14.40
CA SER A 12 -1.90 -10.64 -15.17
C SER A 12 -2.89 -9.49 -14.94
N VAL A 13 -2.56 -8.49 -14.13
CA VAL A 13 -3.48 -7.37 -13.85
C VAL A 13 -3.81 -6.61 -15.14
N GLN A 14 -5.02 -6.08 -15.22
CA GLN A 14 -5.40 -5.18 -16.32
C GLN A 14 -4.55 -3.90 -16.26
N LYS A 15 -3.80 -3.62 -17.33
CA LYS A 15 -2.88 -2.46 -17.42
C LYS A 15 -3.51 -1.23 -18.07
N LYS A 16 -4.73 -1.38 -18.61
CA LYS A 16 -5.46 -0.33 -19.32
C LYS A 16 -6.79 -0.06 -18.63
N GLY A 17 -7.20 1.20 -18.65
CA GLY A 17 -8.43 1.64 -18.01
C GLY A 17 -8.24 1.92 -16.52
N TYR A 18 -9.36 2.12 -15.84
CA TYR A 18 -9.36 2.37 -14.40
C TYR A 18 -9.13 1.05 -13.65
N THR A 19 -8.22 1.06 -12.68
CA THR A 19 -7.94 -0.12 -11.85
C THR A 19 -8.00 0.28 -10.39
N HIS A 20 -8.75 -0.48 -9.61
CA HIS A 20 -8.80 -0.31 -8.17
C HIS A 20 -7.56 -0.94 -7.54
N LEU A 21 -6.96 -0.24 -6.57
CA LEU A 21 -5.85 -0.74 -5.78
C LEU A 21 -6.34 -1.75 -4.74
N ASN A 22 -6.90 -2.89 -5.16
CA ASN A 22 -7.44 -3.88 -4.23
C ASN A 22 -6.91 -5.31 -4.47
N PRO A 23 -6.80 -6.13 -3.41
CA PRO A 23 -6.32 -7.50 -3.51
C PRO A 23 -7.13 -8.38 -4.49
N GLU A 24 -8.44 -8.16 -4.57
CA GLU A 24 -9.34 -8.91 -5.46
C GLU A 24 -8.99 -8.69 -6.95
N GLY A 25 -8.64 -7.46 -7.31
CA GLY A 25 -8.13 -7.04 -8.61
C GLY A 25 -6.65 -7.39 -8.83
N GLY A 26 -6.00 -8.02 -7.84
CA GLY A 26 -4.60 -8.44 -7.92
C GLY A 26 -3.59 -7.33 -7.67
N ILE A 27 -3.98 -6.25 -6.98
CA ILE A 27 -3.08 -5.16 -6.58
C ILE A 27 -3.10 -5.00 -5.06
N TRP A 28 -1.93 -5.09 -4.43
CA TRP A 28 -1.73 -4.74 -3.03
C TRP A 28 -0.93 -3.45 -2.99
N ALA A 29 -1.49 -2.40 -2.42
CA ALA A 29 -0.81 -1.11 -2.37
C ALA A 29 -1.18 -0.32 -1.13
N VAL A 30 -0.29 0.60 -0.79
CA VAL A 30 -0.54 1.71 0.11
C VAL A 30 -0.41 3.02 -0.66
N GLU A 31 -1.22 3.99 -0.32
CA GLU A 31 -1.23 5.29 -0.99
C GLU A 31 -1.33 6.44 0.00
N HIS A 32 -0.78 7.59 -0.41
CA HIS A 32 -0.88 8.85 0.29
C HIS A 32 -1.65 9.85 -0.56
N PHE A 33 -2.75 10.36 -0.01
CA PHE A 33 -3.66 11.25 -0.70
C PHE A 33 -4.12 12.36 0.25
N TYR A 34 -3.86 13.62 -0.08
CA TYR A 34 -4.19 14.79 0.76
C TYR A 34 -3.79 14.68 2.25
N GLY A 35 -2.62 14.10 2.56
CA GLY A 35 -2.17 13.93 3.95
C GLY A 35 -2.75 12.70 4.66
N GLN A 36 -3.56 11.90 3.97
CA GLN A 36 -4.12 10.66 4.48
C GLN A 36 -3.36 9.48 3.90
N PHE A 37 -3.15 8.46 4.72
CA PHE A 37 -2.49 7.22 4.35
C PHE A 37 -3.54 6.10 4.24
N MET A 38 -3.54 5.37 3.14
CA MET A 38 -4.56 4.34 2.87
C MET A 38 -3.91 2.98 2.61
N SER A 39 -4.51 1.93 3.18
CA SER A 39 -4.22 0.53 2.89
C SER A 39 -5.52 -0.19 2.52
N VAL A 40 -5.51 -1.06 1.50
CA VAL A 40 -6.73 -1.68 0.96
C VAL A 40 -6.81 -3.17 1.34
N PRO A 41 -7.95 -3.68 1.88
CA PRO A 41 -9.27 -3.06 1.82
C PRO A 41 -9.74 -2.44 3.14
N SER A 42 -9.35 -1.19 3.39
CA SER A 42 -9.99 -0.23 4.32
C SER A 42 -10.03 -0.63 5.80
N PRO A 43 -10.07 0.34 6.74
CA PRO A 43 -10.54 1.71 6.58
C PRO A 43 -9.43 2.74 6.36
N TYR A 44 -9.83 3.91 5.86
CA TYR A 44 -9.04 5.14 5.84
C TYR A 44 -8.46 5.41 7.22
N THR A 45 -7.17 5.16 7.39
CA THR A 45 -6.48 5.51 8.64
C THR A 45 -5.81 6.84 8.41
N VAL A 46 -6.42 7.91 8.90
CA VAL A 46 -5.77 9.22 8.93
C VAL A 46 -4.64 9.15 9.94
N LEU A 47 -3.44 8.85 9.46
CA LEU A 47 -2.24 8.90 10.29
C LEU A 47 -1.85 10.37 10.51
N PRO A 48 -1.57 10.79 11.75
CA PRO A 48 -0.89 12.05 12.01
C PRO A 48 0.36 12.18 11.14
N GLN A 49 0.71 13.40 10.73
CA GLN A 49 1.87 13.62 9.87
C GLN A 49 3.20 13.15 10.48
N SER A 50 3.28 13.10 11.82
CA SER A 50 4.41 12.52 12.55
C SER A 50 4.50 10.99 12.45
N LEU A 51 3.41 10.33 12.13
CA LEU A 51 3.29 8.88 11.96
C LEU A 51 3.26 8.44 10.49
N LEU A 52 3.23 9.40 9.55
CA LEU A 52 3.35 9.09 8.13
C LEU A 52 4.73 8.47 7.86
N PRO A 53 4.79 7.25 7.31
CA PRO A 53 6.05 6.61 7.00
C PRO A 53 6.77 7.43 5.92
N ARG A 54 8.00 7.85 6.20
CA ARG A 54 8.87 8.47 5.19
C ARG A 54 9.49 7.43 4.26
N ARG A 55 9.59 6.20 4.76
CA ARG A 55 10.09 5.03 4.05
C ARG A 55 9.16 3.85 4.32
N ILE A 56 8.81 3.15 3.25
CA ILE A 56 7.99 1.94 3.31
C ILE A 56 8.86 0.76 2.88
N LEU A 57 8.88 -0.28 3.71
CA LEU A 57 9.40 -1.57 3.32
C LEU A 57 8.25 -2.41 2.77
N VAL A 58 8.43 -2.95 1.57
CA VAL A 58 7.48 -3.87 0.94
C VAL A 58 8.12 -5.25 0.92
N CYS A 59 7.50 -6.20 1.63
CA CYS A 59 7.92 -7.59 1.69
C CYS A 59 6.95 -8.46 0.90
N LEU A 60 7.49 -9.27 -0.02
CA LEU A 60 6.73 -10.26 -0.78
C LEU A 60 7.22 -11.65 -0.39
N ASP A 61 6.34 -12.44 0.22
CA ASP A 61 6.57 -13.87 0.40
C ASP A 61 5.86 -14.63 -0.71
N CYS A 62 6.61 -14.97 -1.75
CA CYS A 62 6.08 -15.71 -2.90
C CYS A 62 5.63 -17.13 -2.54
N THR A 63 6.20 -17.74 -1.50
CA THR A 63 5.89 -19.11 -1.08
C THR A 63 4.53 -19.14 -0.37
N GLN A 64 4.28 -18.15 0.49
CA GLN A 64 3.03 -18.03 1.24
C GLN A 64 1.96 -17.20 0.50
N GLY A 65 2.32 -16.51 -0.57
CA GLY A 65 1.41 -15.63 -1.31
C GLY A 65 1.01 -14.38 -0.52
N LEU A 66 1.90 -13.88 0.34
CA LEU A 66 1.65 -12.76 1.23
C LEU A 66 2.42 -11.51 0.80
N VAL A 67 1.80 -10.36 1.01
CA VAL A 67 2.43 -9.05 0.87
C VAL A 67 2.28 -8.32 2.19
N THR A 68 3.37 -7.74 2.69
CA THR A 68 3.39 -6.95 3.93
C THR A 68 4.05 -5.61 3.69
N PHE A 69 3.46 -4.54 4.23
CA PHE A 69 3.97 -3.18 4.22
C PHE A 69 4.30 -2.78 5.64
N LEU A 70 5.50 -2.25 5.84
CA LEU A 70 6.01 -1.83 7.14
C LEU A 70 6.49 -0.38 7.05
N ASN A 71 6.27 0.38 8.12
CA ASN A 71 7.00 1.63 8.31
C ASN A 71 8.47 1.25 8.55
N ALA A 72 9.36 1.62 7.63
CA ALA A 72 10.76 1.20 7.72
C ALA A 72 11.55 1.88 8.85
N ASP A 73 11.02 2.98 9.41
CA ASP A 73 11.64 3.71 10.51
C ASP A 73 11.24 3.12 11.87
N THR A 74 10.01 2.60 12.00
CA THR A 74 9.48 2.10 13.28
C THR A 74 9.27 0.58 13.33
N GLY A 75 9.29 -0.10 12.19
CA GLY A 75 8.97 -1.53 12.07
C GLY A 75 7.49 -1.87 12.24
N VAL A 76 6.61 -0.87 12.41
CA VAL A 76 5.17 -1.08 12.59
C VAL A 76 4.54 -1.55 11.27
N GLN A 77 3.78 -2.63 11.33
CA GLN A 77 3.00 -3.13 10.19
C GLN A 77 1.88 -2.16 9.83
N ILE A 78 1.77 -1.92 8.53
CA ILE A 78 0.79 -1.03 7.92
C ILE A 78 -0.31 -1.87 7.27
N PHE A 79 0.08 -2.88 6.49
CA PHE A 79 -0.78 -3.81 5.79
C PHE A 79 -0.10 -5.18 5.77
#